data_AF-A0A974DY76-F1
#
_entry.id   AF-A0A974DY76-F1
#
_cell.length_a   1.000
_cell.length_b   1.000
_cell.length_c   1.000
_cell.angle_alpha   90.00
_cell.angle_beta   90.00
_cell.angle_gamma   90.00
#
_symmetry.space_group_name_H-M   'P 1'
#
loop_
_entity.id
_entity.type
_entity.pdbx_description
1 polymer ?
#
loop_
_entity_poly.entity_id
_entity_poly.type
_entity_poly.pdbx_seq_one_letter_code
_entity_poly.pdbx_strand_id
1 'polypeptide(L)'
;VRTFVPKPVATTLQYIGGAAAILGLVAMASDVEGLYAAVKALVCVVKSNPLANKEMERIKGYQLLAMLLKKKRGLLNSHILHLTFSLVGTVDSGHETSIIPNSTAFQDLLCDFEVWLHAPYELHLSLFEHFIELLTESSEAAKNAKLMRDFQLIPKLLLTLRDMSLSQPTLTAISNVLSFLLQGFLNSNDLL
;
A
#
# COMPACT_ATOMS: atom_id res chain seq x y z
N VAL A 1 -41.64 10.55 -20.50
CA VAL A 1 -41.18 9.23 -20.02
C VAL A 1 -39.83 9.42 -19.32
N ARG A 2 -39.71 9.12 -18.01
CA ARG A 2 -38.41 9.16 -17.30
C ARG A 2 -37.70 7.85 -17.58
N THR A 3 -36.65 7.88 -18.40
CA THR A 3 -35.80 6.72 -18.66
C THR A 3 -34.76 6.61 -17.53
N PHE A 4 -34.66 5.43 -16.91
CA PHE A 4 -33.62 5.15 -15.94
C PHE A 4 -32.31 4.90 -16.68
N VAL A 5 -31.31 5.76 -16.48
CA VAL A 5 -29.96 5.58 -17.02
C VAL A 5 -29.07 5.19 -15.84
N PRO A 6 -28.78 3.88 -15.64
CA PRO A 6 -27.91 3.45 -14.55
C PRO A 6 -26.53 4.06 -14.75
N LYS A 7 -26.02 4.75 -13.72
CA LYS A 7 -24.63 5.23 -13.67
C LYS A 7 -23.86 4.39 -12.66
N PRO A 8 -22.57 4.07 -12.92
CA PRO A 8 -21.75 3.34 -11.96
C PRO A 8 -21.71 4.06 -10.61
N VAL A 9 -21.80 3.32 -9.50
CA VAL A 9 -21.83 3.88 -8.13
C VAL A 9 -20.64 4.81 -7.87
N ALA A 10 -19.45 4.45 -8.37
CA ALA A 10 -18.24 5.24 -8.25
C ALA A 10 -18.37 6.65 -8.88
N THR A 11 -19.19 6.81 -9.92
CA THR A 11 -19.46 8.11 -10.55
C THR A 11 -20.51 8.92 -9.79
N THR A 12 -21.53 8.27 -9.22
CA THR A 12 -22.53 8.96 -8.40
C THR A 12 -21.97 9.42 -7.07
N LEU A 13 -20.96 8.72 -6.55
CA LEU A 13 -20.33 9.05 -5.28
C LEU A 13 -19.63 10.43 -5.30
N GLN A 14 -19.17 10.87 -6.49
CA GLN A 14 -18.55 12.18 -6.66
C GLN A 14 -19.47 13.33 -6.23
N TYR A 15 -20.79 13.17 -6.35
CA TYR A 15 -21.78 14.17 -5.96
C TYR A 15 -22.05 14.23 -4.45
N ILE A 16 -21.52 13.27 -3.67
CA ILE A 16 -21.74 13.14 -2.22
C ILE A 16 -20.38 13.16 -1.48
N GLY A 17 -19.38 13.85 -2.04
CA GLY A 17 -18.07 14.02 -1.41
C GLY A 17 -17.00 13.00 -1.83
N GLY A 18 -17.27 12.15 -2.81
CA GLY A 18 -16.26 11.35 -3.50
C GLY A 18 -15.44 10.43 -2.58
N ALA A 19 -14.15 10.30 -2.87
CA ALA A 19 -13.26 9.45 -2.09
C ALA A 19 -13.11 9.92 -0.63
N ALA A 20 -13.23 11.23 -0.37
CA ALA A 20 -13.15 11.80 0.97
C ALA A 20 -14.29 11.31 1.89
N ALA A 21 -15.50 11.12 1.35
CA ALA A 21 -16.61 10.56 2.11
C ALA A 21 -16.32 9.13 2.59
N ILE A 22 -15.69 8.31 1.74
CA ILE A 22 -15.30 6.94 2.11
C ILE A 22 -14.16 6.95 3.13
N LEU A 23 -13.19 7.87 3.00
CA LEU A 23 -12.17 8.06 4.04
C LEU A 23 -12.79 8.43 5.40
N GLY A 24 -13.91 9.17 5.39
CA GLY A 24 -14.76 9.38 6.57
C GLY A 24 -15.32 8.08 7.14
N LEU A 25 -15.84 7.18 6.31
CA LEU A 25 -16.29 5.85 6.74
C LEU A 25 -15.15 5.02 7.34
N VAL A 26 -13.96 5.04 6.72
CA VAL A 26 -12.76 4.40 7.27
C VAL A 26 -12.45 4.96 8.65
N ALA A 27 -12.54 6.28 8.84
CA ALA A 27 -12.30 6.92 10.13
C ALA A 27 -13.34 6.52 11.21
N MET A 28 -14.60 6.34 10.80
CA MET A 28 -15.71 5.99 11.70
C MET A 28 -15.78 4.50 12.06
N ALA A 29 -15.17 3.61 11.27
CA ALA A 29 -15.18 2.17 11.52
C ALA A 29 -14.65 1.82 12.93
N SER A 30 -15.43 1.08 13.70
CA SER A 30 -15.12 0.68 15.09
C SER A 30 -14.78 -0.79 15.26
N ASP A 31 -14.99 -1.59 14.21
CA ASP A 31 -14.76 -3.04 14.17
C ASP A 31 -14.04 -3.45 12.88
N VAL A 32 -13.64 -4.73 12.83
CA VAL A 32 -12.86 -5.29 11.73
C VAL A 32 -13.68 -5.31 10.44
N GLU A 33 -14.96 -5.68 10.53
CA GLU A 33 -15.90 -5.79 9.42
C GLU A 33 -16.19 -4.43 8.79
N GLY A 34 -16.46 -3.42 9.61
CA GLY A 34 -16.69 -2.05 9.16
C GLY A 34 -15.45 -1.44 8.51
N LEU A 35 -14.26 -1.68 9.09
CA LEU A 35 -13.01 -1.21 8.50
C LEU A 35 -12.75 -1.89 7.16
N TYR A 36 -12.91 -3.20 7.08
CA TYR A 36 -12.77 -3.98 5.84
C TYR A 36 -13.75 -3.49 4.76
N ALA A 37 -15.03 -3.29 5.09
CA ALA A 37 -16.03 -2.82 4.14
C ALA A 37 -15.71 -1.41 3.62
N ALA A 38 -15.29 -0.49 4.49
CA ALA A 38 -14.92 0.87 4.11
C ALA A 38 -13.68 0.90 3.20
N VAL A 39 -12.62 0.15 3.56
CA VAL A 39 -11.41 0.05 2.73
C VAL A 39 -11.73 -0.61 1.39
N LYS A 40 -12.53 -1.67 1.36
CA LYS A 40 -12.96 -2.33 0.12
C LYS A 40 -13.76 -1.41 -0.79
N ALA A 41 -14.66 -0.61 -0.22
CA ALA A 41 -15.40 0.41 -0.97
C ALA A 41 -14.44 1.46 -1.56
N LEU A 42 -13.44 1.91 -0.78
CA LEU A 42 -12.43 2.85 -1.26
C LEU A 42 -11.63 2.28 -2.42
N VAL A 43 -11.14 1.04 -2.30
CA VAL A 43 -10.45 0.31 -3.37
C VAL A 43 -11.31 0.24 -4.63
N CYS A 44 -12.57 -0.17 -4.48
CA CYS A 44 -13.48 -0.28 -5.61
C CYS A 44 -13.67 1.06 -6.33
N VAL A 45 -13.91 2.15 -5.59
CA VAL A 45 -14.14 3.48 -6.16
C VAL A 45 -12.89 4.05 -6.81
N VAL A 46 -11.74 3.95 -6.15
CA VAL A 46 -10.46 4.46 -6.69
C VAL A 46 -10.04 3.71 -7.95
N LYS A 47 -10.16 2.38 -7.96
CA LYS A 47 -9.80 1.56 -9.12
C LYS A 47 -10.77 1.71 -10.30
N SER A 48 -12.06 1.92 -10.04
CA SER A 48 -13.07 2.02 -11.10
C SER A 48 -13.29 3.44 -11.63
N ASN A 49 -12.75 4.47 -10.96
CA ASN A 49 -12.95 5.87 -11.34
C ASN A 49 -11.63 6.68 -11.30
N PRO A 50 -11.05 7.02 -12.46
CA PRO A 50 -9.82 7.84 -12.53
C PRO A 50 -9.95 9.21 -11.86
N LEU A 51 -11.15 9.80 -11.80
CA LEU A 51 -11.37 11.06 -11.09
C LEU A 51 -11.22 10.88 -9.58
N ALA A 52 -11.70 9.76 -9.04
CA ALA A 52 -11.53 9.43 -7.63
C ALA A 52 -10.06 9.15 -7.29
N ASN A 53 -9.32 8.50 -8.20
CA ASN A 53 -7.88 8.32 -8.05
C ASN A 53 -7.13 9.66 -7.99
N LYS A 54 -7.40 10.57 -8.94
CA LYS A 54 -6.83 11.94 -8.92
C LYS A 54 -7.25 12.73 -7.68
N GLU A 55 -8.48 12.54 -7.19
CA GLU A 55 -8.93 13.17 -5.97
C GLU A 55 -8.14 12.69 -4.76
N MET A 56 -7.88 11.37 -4.65
CA MET A 56 -7.02 10.81 -3.59
C MET A 56 -5.63 11.42 -3.59
N GLU A 57 -4.99 11.60 -4.75
CA GLU A 57 -3.70 12.31 -4.83
C GLU A 57 -3.83 13.77 -4.38
N ARG A 58 -4.84 14.49 -4.88
CA ARG A 58 -5.06 15.91 -4.58
C ARG A 58 -5.24 16.18 -3.08
N ILE A 59 -5.97 15.32 -2.38
CA ILE A 59 -6.29 15.49 -0.95
C ILE A 59 -5.29 14.78 -0.03
N LYS A 60 -4.21 14.20 -0.56
CA LYS A 60 -3.30 13.32 0.18
C LYS A 60 -4.04 12.18 0.89
N GLY A 61 -5.02 11.62 0.19
CA GLY A 61 -5.93 10.59 0.69
C GLY A 61 -5.22 9.29 1.06
N TYR A 62 -4.14 8.92 0.37
CA TYR A 62 -3.33 7.74 0.71
C TYR A 62 -2.59 7.93 2.03
N GLN A 63 -1.91 9.06 2.20
CA GLN A 63 -1.32 9.44 3.49
C GLN A 63 -2.37 9.50 4.61
N LEU A 64 -3.56 10.06 4.33
CA LEU A 64 -4.64 10.09 5.31
C LEU A 64 -5.11 8.68 5.67
N LEU A 65 -5.26 7.80 4.68
CA LEU A 65 -5.60 6.40 4.88
C LEU A 65 -4.54 5.70 5.74
N ALA A 66 -3.24 5.88 5.45
CA ALA A 66 -2.15 5.35 6.26
C ALA A 66 -2.27 5.76 7.72
N MET A 67 -2.52 7.05 7.98
CA MET A 67 -2.74 7.58 9.33
C MET A 67 -3.97 6.96 10.01
N LEU A 68 -5.08 6.76 9.29
CA LEU A 68 -6.29 6.13 9.82
C LEU A 68 -6.05 4.65 10.17
N LEU A 69 -5.38 3.90 9.29
CA LEU A 69 -5.00 2.50 9.53
C LEU A 69 -4.06 2.39 10.74
N LYS A 70 -3.08 3.29 10.85
CA LYS A 70 -2.17 3.39 12.00
C LYS A 70 -2.90 3.63 13.33
N LYS A 71 -3.96 4.45 13.33
CA LYS A 71 -4.82 4.66 14.52
C LYS A 71 -5.71 3.46 14.83
N LYS A 72 -5.94 2.58 13.86
CA LYS A 72 -6.82 1.41 13.95
C LYS A 72 -6.05 0.09 13.85
N ARG A 73 -4.77 0.07 14.28
CA ARG A 73 -3.89 -1.11 14.23
C ARG A 73 -4.53 -2.40 14.76
N GLY A 74 -5.29 -2.30 15.85
CA GLY A 74 -5.97 -3.47 16.45
C GLY A 74 -7.08 -4.08 15.60
N LEU A 75 -7.53 -3.39 14.54
CA LEU A 75 -8.53 -3.88 13.59
C LEU A 75 -7.90 -4.41 12.29
N LEU A 76 -6.58 -4.27 12.11
CA LEU A 76 -5.90 -4.71 10.89
C LEU A 76 -5.76 -6.23 10.85
N ASN A 77 -5.92 -6.79 9.66
CA ASN A 77 -5.73 -8.20 9.37
C ASN A 77 -5.20 -8.39 7.95
N SER A 78 -4.95 -9.64 7.57
CA SER A 78 -4.43 -9.99 6.24
C SER A 78 -5.34 -9.49 5.11
N HIS A 79 -6.66 -9.55 5.28
CA HIS A 79 -7.61 -9.09 4.28
C HIS A 79 -7.49 -7.58 4.00
N ILE A 80 -7.28 -6.75 5.04
CA ILE A 80 -7.07 -5.31 4.87
C ILE A 80 -5.71 -5.02 4.21
N LEU A 81 -4.67 -5.78 4.57
CA LEU A 81 -3.37 -5.69 3.89
C LEU A 81 -3.50 -6.02 2.39
N HIS A 82 -4.20 -7.10 2.04
CA HIS A 82 -4.45 -7.47 0.64
C HIS A 82 -5.27 -6.43 -0.12
N LEU A 83 -6.26 -5.80 0.53
CA LEU A 83 -6.97 -4.65 -0.06
C LEU A 83 -6.03 -3.47 -0.30
N THR A 84 -5.03 -3.27 0.55
CA THR A 84 -4.02 -2.24 0.38
C THR A 84 -3.12 -2.56 -0.83
N PHE A 85 -2.69 -3.80 -0.99
CA PHE A 85 -1.98 -4.23 -2.21
C PHE A 85 -2.83 -4.02 -3.46
N SER A 86 -4.12 -4.35 -3.39
CA SER A 86 -5.08 -4.13 -4.48
C SER A 86 -5.23 -2.63 -4.82
N LEU A 87 -5.26 -1.76 -3.81
CA LEU A 87 -5.32 -0.31 -3.98
C LEU A 87 -4.10 0.25 -4.72
N VAL A 88 -2.92 -0.27 -4.37
CA VAL A 88 -1.66 0.10 -5.02
C VAL A 88 -1.56 -0.49 -6.43
N GLY A 89 -2.24 -1.61 -6.65
CA GLY A 89 -2.31 -2.31 -7.93
C GLY A 89 -1.26 -3.40 -8.10
N THR A 90 -0.65 -3.89 -7.02
CA THR A 90 0.45 -4.88 -7.08
C THR A 90 0.00 -6.33 -7.13
N VAL A 91 -1.29 -6.63 -6.92
CA VAL A 91 -1.86 -7.99 -6.87
C VAL A 91 -2.96 -8.26 -7.91
N ASP A 92 -3.31 -7.28 -8.75
CA ASP A 92 -4.55 -7.32 -9.56
C ASP A 92 -4.35 -7.30 -11.09
N SER A 93 -3.21 -7.75 -11.59
CA SER A 93 -3.05 -7.93 -13.04
C SER A 93 -2.74 -9.38 -13.35
N GLY A 94 -3.59 -10.00 -14.19
CA GLY A 94 -3.23 -11.17 -15.02
C GLY A 94 -2.12 -10.87 -16.04
N HIS A 95 -1.25 -9.92 -15.70
CA HIS A 95 -0.07 -9.49 -16.39
C HIS A 95 1.04 -9.49 -15.33
N GLU A 96 1.95 -10.44 -15.43
CA GLU A 96 3.20 -10.59 -14.67
C GLU A 96 4.20 -9.43 -14.94
N THR A 97 3.69 -8.31 -15.49
CA THR A 97 4.43 -7.29 -16.20
C THR A 97 3.90 -5.91 -15.85
N SER A 98 4.17 -5.41 -14.64
CA SER A 98 3.96 -3.99 -14.38
C SER A 98 4.86 -3.46 -13.28
N ILE A 99 5.50 -2.34 -13.60
CA ILE A 99 6.00 -1.35 -12.63
C ILE A 99 4.88 -1.05 -11.64
N ILE A 100 5.21 -0.84 -10.36
CA ILE A 100 4.25 -0.43 -9.32
C ILE A 100 3.29 0.66 -9.85
N PRO A 101 1.99 0.35 -10.06
CA PRO A 101 1.09 1.23 -10.82
C PRO A 101 0.79 2.55 -10.10
N ASN A 102 0.55 2.48 -8.80
CA ASN A 102 0.25 3.65 -7.97
C ASN A 102 1.40 3.91 -7.00
N SER A 103 2.43 4.61 -7.49
CA SER A 103 3.64 4.90 -6.74
C SER A 103 3.38 5.73 -5.48
N THR A 104 2.44 6.68 -5.53
CA THR A 104 2.01 7.49 -4.38
C THR A 104 1.37 6.62 -3.29
N ALA A 105 0.44 5.75 -3.66
CA ALA A 105 -0.19 4.83 -2.72
C ALA A 105 0.83 3.83 -2.14
N PHE A 106 1.75 3.33 -2.97
CA PHE A 106 2.84 2.45 -2.51
C PHE A 106 3.69 3.16 -1.46
N GLN A 107 4.13 4.39 -1.74
CA GLN A 107 4.95 5.20 -0.83
C GLN A 107 4.22 5.48 0.49
N ASP A 108 2.98 5.96 0.43
CA ASP A 108 2.25 6.41 1.61
C ASP A 108 1.75 5.24 2.47
N LEU A 109 1.35 4.12 1.87
CA LEU A 109 0.72 3.01 2.59
C LEU A 109 1.68 1.87 2.90
N LEU A 110 2.52 1.46 1.94
CA LEU A 110 3.37 0.27 2.09
C LEU A 110 4.75 0.64 2.63
N CYS A 111 5.27 1.82 2.30
CA CYS A 111 6.59 2.28 2.79
C CYS A 111 6.53 2.98 4.16
N ASP A 112 5.35 3.13 4.77
CA ASP A 112 5.19 3.50 6.17
C ASP A 112 5.08 2.23 7.04
N PHE A 113 6.24 1.69 7.42
CA PHE A 113 6.30 0.44 8.19
C PHE A 113 5.66 0.56 9.57
N GLU A 114 5.49 1.77 10.11
CA GLU A 114 4.81 1.94 11.39
C GLU A 114 3.34 1.56 11.32
N VAL A 115 2.71 1.57 10.14
CA VAL A 115 1.34 1.07 9.96
C VAL A 115 1.26 -0.43 10.27
N TRP A 116 2.27 -1.20 9.83
CA TRP A 116 2.21 -2.67 9.76
C TRP A 116 3.04 -3.40 10.83
N LEU A 117 4.18 -2.85 11.26
CA LEU A 117 5.08 -3.49 12.23
C LEU A 117 4.39 -3.77 13.58
N HIS A 118 3.52 -2.85 14.01
CA HIS A 118 2.81 -2.95 15.28
C HIS A 118 1.39 -3.51 15.14
N ALA A 119 1.02 -3.98 13.94
CA ALA A 119 -0.25 -4.62 13.71
C ALA A 119 -0.21 -6.08 14.24
N PRO A 120 -1.35 -6.64 14.68
CA PRO A 120 -1.42 -8.03 15.09
C PRO A 120 -1.12 -8.98 13.91
N TYR A 121 -0.89 -10.26 14.19
CA TYR A 121 -0.72 -11.32 13.18
C TYR A 121 0.51 -11.22 12.26
N GLU A 122 1.55 -10.49 12.67
CA GLU A 122 2.79 -10.36 11.89
C GLU A 122 2.57 -9.90 10.43
N LEU A 123 1.61 -8.99 10.20
CA LEU A 123 1.30 -8.49 8.83
C LEU A 123 2.51 -7.88 8.12
N HIS A 124 3.49 -7.38 8.86
CA HIS A 124 4.74 -6.89 8.31
C HIS A 124 5.55 -7.98 7.60
N LEU A 125 5.46 -9.25 8.00
CA LEU A 125 6.14 -10.34 7.31
C LEU A 125 5.58 -10.50 5.89
N SER A 126 4.25 -10.58 5.75
CA SER A 126 3.58 -10.64 4.45
C SER A 126 3.84 -9.39 3.59
N LEU A 127 4.01 -8.22 4.22
CA LEU A 127 4.45 -7.02 3.51
C LEU A 127 5.87 -7.17 2.92
N PHE A 128 6.83 -7.68 3.70
CA PHE A 128 8.19 -7.87 3.22
C PHE A 128 8.30 -9.01 2.20
N GLU A 129 7.54 -10.09 2.36
CA GLU A 129 7.41 -11.15 1.34
C GLU A 129 6.91 -10.56 0.02
N HIS A 130 5.89 -9.71 0.07
CA HIS A 130 5.41 -9.02 -1.12
C HIS A 130 6.45 -8.09 -1.76
N PHE A 131 7.30 -7.43 -0.96
CA PHE A 131 8.42 -6.65 -1.52
C PHE A 131 9.45 -7.54 -2.21
N ILE A 132 9.72 -8.73 -1.67
CA ILE A 132 10.61 -9.70 -2.32
C ILE A 132 10.03 -10.09 -3.67
N GLU A 133 8.75 -10.47 -3.76
CA GLU A 133 8.07 -10.78 -5.02
C GLU A 133 8.22 -9.65 -6.06
N LEU A 134 8.00 -8.39 -5.66
CA LEU A 134 8.15 -7.22 -6.55
C LEU A 134 9.60 -6.98 -7.01
N LEU A 135 10.59 -7.45 -6.26
CA LEU A 135 12.02 -7.31 -6.52
C LEU A 135 12.63 -8.51 -7.24
N THR A 136 11.97 -9.67 -7.25
CA THR A 136 12.51 -10.92 -7.84
C THR A 136 11.64 -11.49 -8.96
N GLU A 137 10.32 -11.49 -8.81
CA GLU A 137 9.40 -12.17 -9.73
C GLU A 137 8.84 -11.23 -10.81
N SER A 138 8.85 -9.92 -10.56
CA SER A 138 8.42 -8.94 -11.55
C SER A 138 9.43 -8.81 -12.69
N SER A 139 8.93 -8.85 -13.94
CA SER A 139 9.74 -8.49 -15.13
C SER A 139 10.32 -7.06 -15.07
N GLU A 140 9.79 -6.20 -14.20
CA GLU A 140 10.22 -4.82 -13.99
C GLU A 140 10.92 -4.61 -12.63
N ALA A 141 11.44 -5.70 -12.03
CA ALA A 141 12.14 -5.71 -10.75
C ALA A 141 13.18 -4.59 -10.59
N ALA A 142 13.98 -4.31 -11.62
CA ALA A 142 14.98 -3.24 -11.58
C ALA A 142 14.37 -1.84 -11.41
N LYS A 143 13.23 -1.57 -12.05
CA LYS A 143 12.49 -0.30 -11.91
C LYS A 143 11.80 -0.22 -10.55
N ASN A 144 11.22 -1.31 -10.07
CA ASN A 144 10.64 -1.39 -8.73
C ASN A 144 11.71 -1.15 -7.65
N ALA A 145 12.88 -1.77 -7.79
CA ALA A 145 14.01 -1.55 -6.88
C ALA A 145 14.45 -0.08 -6.87
N LYS A 146 14.47 0.59 -8.04
CA LYS A 146 14.75 2.03 -8.11
C LYS A 146 13.70 2.86 -7.37
N LEU A 147 12.42 2.62 -7.63
CA LEU A 147 11.33 3.32 -6.93
C LEU A 147 11.40 3.13 -5.41
N MET A 148 11.61 1.90 -4.95
CA MET A 148 11.75 1.58 -3.53
C MET A 148 12.95 2.31 -2.90
N ARG A 149 14.07 2.46 -3.62
CA ARG A 149 15.20 3.28 -3.15
C ARG A 149 14.86 4.76 -3.07
N ASP A 150 14.21 5.30 -4.09
CA ASP A 150 13.80 6.71 -4.14
C ASP A 150 12.85 7.05 -2.96
N PHE A 151 12.05 6.07 -2.50
CA PHE A 151 11.19 6.16 -1.31
C PHE A 151 11.89 5.96 0.04
N GLN A 152 13.23 5.92 0.03
CA GLN A 152 14.06 5.82 1.23
C GLN A 152 13.82 4.52 2.02
N LEU A 153 13.59 3.39 1.34
CA LEU A 153 13.38 2.11 2.03
C LEU A 153 14.64 1.58 2.72
N ILE A 154 15.82 1.78 2.15
CA ILE A 154 17.08 1.30 2.75
C ILE A 154 17.26 1.83 4.19
N PRO A 155 17.27 3.15 4.44
CA PRO A 155 17.42 3.65 5.82
C PRO A 155 16.26 3.22 6.72
N LYS A 156 15.02 3.14 6.21
CA LYS A 156 13.88 2.66 6.99
C LYS A 156 14.04 1.20 7.43
N LEU A 157 14.46 0.31 6.52
CA LEU A 157 14.70 -1.10 6.80
C LEU A 157 15.84 -1.28 7.81
N LEU A 158 16.93 -0.51 7.69
CA LEU A 158 18.03 -0.52 8.66
C LEU A 158 17.57 -0.06 10.06
N LEU A 159 16.72 0.96 10.13
CA LEU A 159 16.13 1.40 11.40
C LEU A 159 15.19 0.33 11.97
N THR A 160 14.43 -0.36 11.13
CA THR A 160 13.55 -1.47 11.55
C THR A 160 14.35 -2.65 12.09
N LEU A 161 15.51 -2.99 11.51
CA LEU A 161 16.39 -4.05 12.02
C LEU A 161 16.94 -3.80 13.42
N ARG A 162 16.89 -2.55 13.91
CA ARG A 162 17.27 -2.22 15.28
C ARG A 162 16.26 -2.72 16.31
N ASP A 163 15.05 -3.05 15.88
CA ASP A 163 14.02 -3.56 16.77
C ASP A 163 14.28 -5.02 17.13
N MET A 164 14.67 -5.24 18.39
CA MET A 164 14.99 -6.56 18.93
C MET A 164 13.75 -7.45 19.17
N SER A 165 12.55 -6.92 18.98
CA SER A 165 11.28 -7.66 19.13
C SER A 165 10.88 -8.47 17.89
N LEU A 166 11.58 -8.29 16.77
CA LEU A 166 11.25 -8.94 15.51
C LEU A 166 11.60 -10.44 15.51
N SER A 167 10.73 -11.24 14.90
CA SER A 167 10.94 -12.67 14.70
C SER A 167 12.04 -12.95 13.65
N GLN A 168 12.69 -14.11 13.75
CA GLN A 168 13.74 -14.52 12.79
C GLN A 168 13.29 -14.54 11.32
N PRO A 169 12.07 -15.01 10.97
CA PRO A 169 11.57 -14.92 9.61
C PRO A 169 11.50 -13.48 9.10
N THR A 170 11.04 -12.54 9.95
CA THR A 170 10.97 -11.12 9.62
C THR A 170 12.35 -10.50 9.39
N LEU A 171 13.32 -10.80 10.25
CA LEU A 171 14.70 -10.34 10.07
C LEU A 171 15.30 -10.86 8.76
N THR A 172 15.02 -12.12 8.42
CA THR A 172 15.46 -12.73 7.16
C THR A 172 14.81 -12.04 5.96
N ALA A 173 13.50 -11.78 6.00
CA ALA A 173 12.78 -11.10 4.94
C ALA A 173 13.31 -9.67 4.72
N ILE A 174 13.50 -8.89 5.79
CA ILE A 174 14.09 -7.54 5.72
C ILE A 174 15.49 -7.57 5.12
N SER A 175 16.33 -8.54 5.55
CA SER A 175 17.69 -8.70 5.04
C SER A 175 17.72 -9.05 3.54
N ASN A 176 16.77 -9.86 3.08
CA ASN A 176 16.61 -10.20 1.66
C ASN A 176 16.20 -8.96 0.85
N VAL A 177 15.18 -8.21 1.31
CA VAL A 177 14.77 -6.96 0.66
C VAL A 177 15.96 -5.99 0.57
N LEU A 178 16.69 -5.78 1.66
CA LEU A 178 17.90 -4.94 1.66
C LEU A 178 18.94 -5.44 0.65
N SER A 179 19.19 -6.74 0.61
CA SER A 179 20.15 -7.33 -0.34
C SER A 179 19.76 -7.05 -1.79
N PHE A 180 18.49 -7.23 -2.15
CA PHE A 180 17.99 -6.94 -3.50
C PHE A 180 18.06 -5.44 -3.83
N LEU A 181 17.76 -4.56 -2.88
CA LEU A 181 17.86 -3.11 -3.08
C LEU A 181 19.31 -2.65 -3.27
N LEU A 182 20.27 -3.31 -2.62
CA LEU A 182 21.71 -3.01 -2.67
C LEU A 182 22.44 -3.66 -3.86
N GLN A 183 21.95 -4.77 -4.41
CA GLN A 183 22.58 -5.42 -5.58
C GLN A 183 22.66 -4.52 -6.83
N GLY A 184 21.85 -3.45 -6.91
CA GLY A 184 21.92 -2.44 -7.97
C GLY A 184 22.98 -1.33 -7.76
N PHE A 185 23.74 -1.35 -6.66
CA PHE A 185 24.63 -0.28 -6.19
C PHE A 185 26.15 -0.54 -6.39
N LEU A 186 26.57 -1.37 -7.34
CA LEU A 186 27.96 -1.28 -7.85
C LEU A 186 28.11 -0.10 -8.83
N ASN A 187 27.56 1.06 -8.49
CA ASN A 187 27.83 2.33 -9.18
C ASN A 187 28.66 3.22 -8.24
N SER A 188 29.82 3.65 -8.72
CA SER A 188 30.95 4.19 -7.96
C SER A 188 30.76 5.52 -7.20
N ASN A 189 29.52 5.99 -7.00
CA ASN A 189 29.25 7.33 -6.46
C ASN A 189 28.68 7.35 -5.04
N ASP A 190 28.40 6.20 -4.40
CA ASP A 190 27.85 6.17 -3.04
C ASP A 190 28.90 5.95 -1.93
N LEU A 191 30.19 6.10 -2.26
CA LEU A 191 31.33 6.07 -1.32
C LEU A 191 32.10 7.40 -1.25
N LEU A 192 31.47 8.53 -1.60
CA LEU A 192 32.04 9.88 -1.48
C LEU A 192 31.14 10.82 -0.68
#